data_AF-A0A5J4PCR8-F1
#
_entry.id   AF-A0A5J4PCR8-F1
#
_cell.length_a   1.000
_cell.length_b   1.000
_cell.length_c   1.000
_cell.angle_alpha   90.00
_cell.angle_beta   90.00
_cell.angle_gamma   90.00
#
_symmetry.space_group_name_H-M   'P 1'
#
loop_
_entity.id
_entity.type
_entity.pdbx_description
1 polymer ?
#
loop_
_entity_poly.entity_id
_entity_poly.type
_entity_poly.pdbx_seq_one_letter_code
_entity_poly.pdbx_strand_id
1 'polypeptide(L)'
;MFYKDRALLISILEKNLPKFTQAMTTKVPDKNTKLIAILHHHFGGNMNLARIKFLALFICALCKVQTVDFEKLAVAFEGGSKSESSLRRIQRFIADYKLNTDLIAQLIFKL
;
A
#
# COMPACT_ATOMS: atom_id res chain seq x y z
N MET A 1 -6.36 19.09 14.90
CA MET A 1 -5.18 19.04 15.78
C MET A 1 -4.21 17.93 15.32
N PHE A 2 -3.68 17.98 14.09
CA PHE A 2 -2.66 17.02 13.62
C PHE A 2 -1.77 17.68 12.56
N TYR A 3 -1.04 18.71 12.98
CA TYR A 3 0.02 19.35 12.21
C TYR A 3 1.03 19.89 13.22
N LYS A 4 1.70 18.99 13.95
CA LYS A 4 2.73 19.44 14.90
C LYS A 4 4.14 19.00 14.61
N ASP A 5 4.37 18.14 13.63
CA ASP A 5 5.73 18.04 13.10
C ASP A 5 5.81 17.38 11.72
N ARG A 6 5.61 18.17 10.67
CA ARG A 6 5.84 17.73 9.28
C ARG A 6 7.32 17.35 9.08
N ALA A 7 8.24 18.01 9.80
CA ALA A 7 9.66 17.71 9.73
C ALA A 7 9.99 16.37 10.39
N LEU A 8 9.33 16.01 11.51
CA LEU A 8 9.48 14.69 12.12
C LEU A 8 8.97 13.57 11.19
N LEU A 9 7.82 13.76 10.54
CA LEU A 9 7.26 12.78 9.60
C LEU A 9 8.16 12.59 8.39
N ILE A 10 8.66 13.69 7.80
CA ILE A 10 9.62 13.64 6.69
C ILE A 10 10.94 13.01 7.14
N SER A 11 11.46 13.35 8.32
CA SER A 11 12.66 12.76 8.91
C SER A 11 12.54 11.26 9.15
N ILE A 12 11.38 10.80 9.64
CA ILE A 12 11.10 9.38 9.85
C ILE A 12 11.01 8.65 8.50
N LEU A 13 10.38 9.26 7.50
CA LEU A 13 10.28 8.67 6.17
C LEU A 13 11.65 8.63 5.48
N GLU A 14 12.43 9.72 5.49
CA GLU A 14 13.78 9.80 4.93
C GLU A 14 14.79 8.89 5.63
N LYS A 15 14.69 8.69 6.96
CA LYS A 15 15.54 7.72 7.68
C LYS A 15 15.23 6.27 7.36
N ASN A 16 14.01 5.96 6.94
CA ASN A 16 13.57 4.59 6.67
C ASN A 16 13.54 4.26 5.18
N LEU A 17 13.45 5.26 4.29
CA LEU A 17 13.41 5.07 2.84
C LEU A 17 14.66 4.34 2.31
N PRO A 18 15.92 4.68 2.70
CA PRO A 18 17.10 3.94 2.26
C PRO A 18 17.16 2.50 2.80
N LYS A 19 16.53 2.21 3.95
CA LYS A 19 16.42 0.83 4.47
C LYS A 19 15.47 -0.02 3.62
N PHE A 20 14.46 0.60 3.02
CA PHE A 20 13.60 -0.03 2.02
C PHE A 20 14.30 -0.16 0.66
N THR A 21 15.09 0.83 0.25
CA THR A 21 15.77 0.82 -1.06
C THR A 21 17.02 -0.07 -1.09
N GLN A 22 17.82 -0.09 -0.03
CA GLN A 22 18.98 -0.99 0.11
C GLN A 22 18.56 -2.45 0.18
N ALA A 23 17.32 -2.73 0.65
CA ALA A 23 16.74 -4.06 0.57
C ALA A 23 16.44 -4.49 -0.86
N MET A 24 16.43 -3.61 -1.87
CA MET A 24 16.09 -3.95 -3.26
C MET A 24 17.28 -4.37 -4.14
N THR A 25 18.53 -4.23 -3.68
CA THR A 25 19.72 -4.49 -4.52
C THR A 25 20.74 -5.44 -3.90
N THR A 26 20.35 -6.65 -3.50
CA THR A 26 21.32 -7.74 -3.30
C THR A 26 20.71 -9.07 -3.74
N LYS A 27 21.48 -9.81 -4.54
CA LYS A 27 21.23 -11.22 -4.85
C LYS A 27 21.33 -12.05 -3.54
N VAL A 28 20.35 -12.95 -3.30
CA VAL A 28 20.30 -14.04 -2.27
C VAL A 28 20.08 -13.59 -0.80
N PRO A 29 19.38 -14.31 0.13
CA PRO A 29 18.28 -15.30 0.07
C PRO A 29 16.95 -14.78 0.75
N ASP A 30 15.82 -15.30 0.26
CA ASP A 30 14.43 -15.26 0.76
C ASP A 30 13.93 -14.05 1.61
N LYS A 31 13.64 -12.91 0.95
CA LYS A 31 12.94 -11.75 1.55
C LYS A 31 11.57 -12.09 2.12
N ASN A 32 10.92 -13.14 1.62
CA ASN A 32 9.61 -13.54 2.13
C ASN A 32 9.74 -14.06 3.57
N THR A 33 10.86 -14.66 3.94
CA THR A 33 11.04 -15.30 5.25
C THR A 33 10.94 -14.32 6.42
N LYS A 34 11.52 -13.12 6.30
CA LYS A 34 11.42 -12.08 7.35
C LYS A 34 9.99 -11.55 7.49
N LEU A 35 9.31 -11.28 6.38
CA LEU A 35 7.91 -10.83 6.38
C LEU A 35 6.98 -11.92 6.92
N ILE A 36 7.18 -13.17 6.50
CA ILE A 36 6.46 -14.34 7.00
C ILE A 36 6.66 -14.49 8.51
N ALA A 37 7.88 -14.31 9.02
CA ALA A 37 8.15 -14.40 10.46
C ALA A 37 7.38 -13.34 11.26
N ILE A 38 7.34 -12.09 10.79
CA ILE A 38 6.57 -11.01 11.41
C ILE A 38 5.07 -11.32 11.36
N LEU A 39 4.55 -11.70 10.19
CA LEU A 39 3.13 -12.05 10.05
C LEU A 39 2.76 -13.28 10.88
N HIS A 40 3.64 -14.27 11.00
CA HIS A 40 3.42 -15.43 11.83
C HIS A 40 3.44 -15.09 13.32
N HIS A 41 4.30 -14.16 13.76
CA HIS A 41 4.30 -13.68 15.13
C HIS A 41 2.96 -13.02 15.51
N HIS A 42 2.34 -12.28 14.60
CA HIS A 42 1.07 -11.59 14.85
C HIS A 42 -0.18 -12.45 14.60
N PHE A 43 -0.15 -13.33 13.59
CA PHE A 43 -1.33 -14.05 13.12
C PHE A 43 -1.26 -15.57 13.30
N GLY A 44 -0.12 -16.14 13.73
CA GLY A 44 0.08 -17.60 13.81
C GLY A 44 -0.88 -18.34 14.75
N GLY A 45 -1.44 -17.66 15.75
CA GLY A 45 -2.46 -18.23 16.64
C GLY A 45 -3.85 -18.33 16.01
N ASN A 46 -4.15 -17.47 15.03
CA ASN A 46 -5.50 -17.32 14.45
C ASN A 46 -5.56 -17.68 12.96
N MET A 47 -4.41 -17.89 12.31
CA MET A 47 -4.30 -18.08 10.86
C MET A 47 -3.24 -19.12 10.54
N ASN A 48 -3.60 -20.07 9.66
CA ASN A 48 -2.67 -21.12 9.25
C ASN A 48 -1.48 -20.57 8.44
N LEU A 49 -0.38 -21.32 8.44
CA LEU A 49 0.87 -20.92 7.79
C LEU A 49 0.72 -20.68 6.28
N ALA A 50 -0.17 -21.40 5.60
CA ALA A 50 -0.39 -21.22 4.16
C ALA A 50 -0.99 -19.84 3.84
N ARG A 51 -1.97 -19.39 4.63
CA ARG A 51 -2.56 -18.05 4.51
C ARG A 51 -1.58 -16.94 4.89
N ILE A 52 -0.73 -17.17 5.89
CA ILE A 52 0.36 -16.24 6.25
C ILE A 52 1.35 -16.09 5.10
N LYS A 53 1.75 -17.19 4.47
CA LYS A 53 2.63 -17.17 3.29
C LYS A 53 1.97 -16.46 2.10
N PHE A 54 0.69 -16.72 1.87
CA PHE A 54 -0.08 -16.01 0.85
C PHE A 54 -0.14 -14.50 1.11
N LEU A 55 -0.43 -14.09 2.34
CA LEU A 55 -0.49 -12.68 2.72
C LEU A 55 0.87 -11.98 2.53
N ALA A 56 1.97 -12.66 2.87
CA ALA A 56 3.32 -12.16 2.62
C ALA A 56 3.56 -11.95 1.11
N LEU A 57 3.21 -12.93 0.28
CA LEU A 57 3.31 -12.83 -1.17
C LEU A 57 2.42 -11.72 -1.73
N PHE A 58 1.21 -11.56 -1.20
CA PHE A 58 0.26 -10.54 -1.61
C PHE A 58 0.78 -9.13 -1.29
N ILE A 59 1.28 -8.91 -0.07
CA ILE A 59 1.92 -7.64 0.33
C ILE A 59 3.15 -7.36 -0.55
N CYS A 60 4.02 -8.35 -0.77
CA CYS A 60 5.17 -8.21 -1.66
C CYS A 60 4.75 -7.87 -3.10
N ALA A 61 3.68 -8.48 -3.60
CA ALA A 61 3.13 -8.19 -4.93
C ALA A 61 2.58 -6.77 -5.00
N LEU A 62 1.84 -6.30 -3.99
CA LEU A 62 1.36 -4.91 -3.91
C LEU A 62 2.52 -3.91 -3.89
N CYS A 63 3.57 -4.21 -3.11
CA CYS A 63 4.79 -3.41 -3.05
C CYS A 63 5.60 -3.46 -4.36
N LYS A 64 5.48 -4.51 -5.17
CA LYS A 64 6.17 -4.66 -6.46
C LYS A 64 5.40 -4.04 -7.62
N VAL A 65 4.07 -4.16 -7.60
CA VAL A 65 3.17 -3.57 -8.59
C VAL A 65 3.10 -2.05 -8.42
N GLN A 66 3.56 -1.51 -7.27
CA GLN A 66 3.76 -0.09 -6.95
C GLN A 66 2.73 0.82 -7.62
N THR A 67 1.67 1.15 -6.88
CA THR A 67 0.63 2.12 -7.25
C THR A 67 -0.11 1.78 -8.55
N VAL A 68 -1.43 1.79 -8.47
CA VAL A 68 -2.24 1.80 -9.69
C VAL A 68 -1.83 3.05 -10.46
N ASP A 69 -1.23 2.88 -11.63
CA ASP A 69 -0.85 4.00 -12.48
C ASP A 69 -2.10 4.84 -12.71
N PHE A 70 -2.13 6.04 -12.12
CA PHE A 70 -3.32 6.88 -12.16
C PHE A 70 -3.66 7.28 -13.60
N GLU A 71 -2.68 7.25 -14.52
CA GLU A 71 -2.94 7.45 -15.95
C GLU A 71 -3.70 6.27 -16.55
N LYS A 72 -3.29 5.03 -16.23
CA LYS A 72 -4.02 3.82 -16.67
C LYS A 72 -5.42 3.76 -16.10
N LEU A 73 -5.61 4.14 -14.83
CA LEU A 73 -6.93 4.28 -14.22
C LEU A 73 -7.77 5.35 -14.91
N ALA A 74 -7.17 6.50 -15.20
CA ALA A 74 -7.86 7.61 -15.84
C ALA A 74 -8.33 7.27 -17.26
N VAL A 75 -7.54 6.48 -18.00
CA VAL A 75 -7.89 5.95 -19.33
C VAL A 75 -8.96 4.85 -19.22
N ALA A 76 -8.95 4.05 -18.16
CA ALA A 76 -9.95 3.00 -17.92
C ALA A 76 -11.31 3.52 -17.46
N PHE A 77 -11.45 4.80 -17.12
CA PHE A 77 -12.75 5.40 -16.86
C PHE A 77 -13.53 5.50 -18.17
N GLU A 78 -14.55 4.65 -18.34
CA GLU A 78 -15.50 4.65 -19.47
C GLU A 78 -16.48 5.85 -19.39
N GLY A 79 -15.99 7.04 -19.06
CA GLY A 79 -16.75 8.28 -19.00
C GLY A 79 -16.35 9.22 -20.13
N GLY A 80 -17.29 10.03 -20.63
CA GLY A 80 -17.03 11.02 -21.71
C GLY A 80 -16.08 12.17 -21.35
N SER A 81 -15.35 12.10 -20.24
CA SER A 81 -14.37 13.10 -19.83
C SER A 81 -12.96 12.77 -20.32
N LYS A 82 -12.19 13.79 -20.68
CA LYS A 82 -10.77 13.64 -21.03
C LYS A 82 -9.99 12.93 -19.91
N SER A 83 -9.07 12.04 -20.29
CA SER A 83 -8.23 11.27 -19.37
C SER A 83 -7.46 12.18 -18.41
N GLU A 84 -6.97 13.34 -18.83
CA GLU A 84 -6.26 14.29 -17.95
C GLU A 84 -7.18 14.86 -16.86
N SER A 85 -8.48 15.02 -17.16
CA SER A 85 -9.48 15.43 -16.16
C SER A 85 -9.68 14.35 -15.11
N SER A 86 -9.80 13.09 -15.54
CA SER A 86 -9.92 11.93 -14.67
C SER A 86 -8.67 11.75 -13.80
N LEU A 87 -7.48 11.89 -14.38
CA LEU A 87 -6.20 11.84 -13.67
C LEU A 87 -6.14 12.87 -12.54
N ARG A 88 -6.46 14.13 -12.83
CA ARG A 88 -6.50 15.19 -11.80
C ARG A 88 -7.52 14.91 -10.70
N ARG A 89 -8.64 14.25 -11.00
CA ARG A 89 -9.64 13.85 -9.99
C ARG A 89 -9.10 12.73 -9.11
N ILE A 90 -8.48 11.72 -9.69
CA ILE A 90 -7.86 10.61 -8.96
C ILE A 90 -6.77 11.15 -8.02
N GLN A 91 -5.88 12.01 -8.54
CA GLN A 91 -4.81 12.62 -7.74
C GLN A 91 -5.36 13.43 -6.56
N ARG A 92 -6.39 14.27 -6.77
CA ARG A 92 -7.04 15.01 -5.68
C ARG A 92 -7.76 14.11 -4.69
N PHE A 93 -8.46 13.09 -5.18
CA PHE A 93 -9.13 12.14 -4.31
C PHE A 93 -8.13 11.47 -3.39
N ILE A 94 -7.02 10.95 -3.92
CA ILE A 94 -5.99 10.30 -3.10
C ILE A 94 -5.26 11.30 -2.18
N ALA A 95 -5.02 12.54 -2.61
CA ALA A 95 -4.27 13.53 -1.83
C ALA A 95 -5.10 14.17 -0.72
N ASP A 96 -6.34 14.57 -1.03
CA ASP A 96 -7.13 15.46 -0.16
C ASP A 96 -8.29 14.73 0.52
N TYR A 97 -8.77 13.61 -0.03
CA TYR A 97 -9.90 12.90 0.54
C TYR A 97 -9.47 11.93 1.63
N LYS A 98 -9.89 12.23 2.88
CA LYS A 98 -9.74 11.31 4.00
C LYS A 98 -10.82 10.24 3.93
N LEU A 99 -10.50 9.17 3.22
CA LEU A 99 -11.38 8.01 3.14
C LEU A 99 -11.60 7.42 4.54
N ASN A 100 -12.84 7.39 5.01
CA ASN A 100 -13.19 6.79 6.28
C ASN A 100 -13.10 5.26 6.16
N THR A 101 -12.15 4.68 6.88
CA THR A 101 -11.88 3.23 6.87
C THR A 101 -13.02 2.40 7.43
N ASP A 102 -13.82 2.94 8.35
CA ASP A 102 -14.98 2.23 8.90
C ASP A 102 -16.10 2.10 7.86
N LEU A 103 -16.29 3.14 7.03
CA LEU A 103 -17.24 3.09 5.92
C LEU A 103 -16.81 2.05 4.87
N ILE A 104 -15.51 1.96 4.57
CA ILE A 104 -14.98 0.95 3.65
C ILE A 104 -15.11 -0.46 4.22
N ALA A 105 -14.80 -0.65 5.50
CA ALA A 105 -14.98 -1.94 6.15
C ALA A 105 -16.45 -2.39 6.10
N GLN A 106 -17.39 -1.50 6.45
CA GLN A 106 -18.82 -1.78 6.36
C GLN A 106 -19.27 -2.11 4.94
N LEU A 107 -18.74 -1.43 3.92
CA LEU A 107 -19.03 -1.74 2.52
C LEU A 107 -18.54 -3.15 2.16
N ILE A 108 -17.30 -3.49 2.50
CA ILE A 108 -16.72 -4.81 2.20
C ILE A 108 -17.52 -5.92 2.88
N PHE A 109 -17.94 -5.73 4.14
CA PHE A 109 -18.76 -6.72 4.87
C PHE A 109 -20.20 -6.84 4.36
N LYS A 110 -20.69 -5.87 3.58
CA LYS A 110 -22.03 -5.87 2.99
C LYS A 110 -22.05 -6.38 1.54
N LEU A 111 -20.89 -6.55 0.91
CA LEU A 111 -20.71 -7.18 -0.41
C LEU A 111 -20.54 -8.70 -0.25
#